data_AF-A0A7I0JQM1-F1
#
_entry.id   AF-A0A7I0JQM1-F1
#
_cell.length_a   1.000
_cell.length_b   1.000
_cell.length_c   1.000
_cell.angle_alpha   90.00
_cell.angle_beta   90.00
_cell.angle_gamma   90.00
#
_symmetry.space_group_name_H-M   'P 1'
#
loop_
_entity.id
_entity.type
_entity.pdbx_description
1 polymer ?
#
loop_
_entity_poly.entity_id
_entity_poly.type
_entity_poly.pdbx_seq_one_letter_code
_entity_poly.pdbx_strand_id
1 'polypeptide(L)'
;MFNKELQTYRKIVGANLMFHREVYGVLRDLLVEHAPASFRFLDIACGDASASAAMLRTMAIGNYVGIDLSEASLRLAAREL
;
A
#
# COMPACT_ATOMS: atom_id res chain seq x y z
N MET A 1 17.10 13.64 -6.89
CA MET A 1 16.64 12.59 -7.83
C MET A 1 15.34 11.98 -7.37
N PHE A 2 15.30 11.32 -6.20
CA PHE A 2 14.14 10.60 -5.66
C PHE A 2 12.76 11.25 -5.87
N ASN A 3 12.59 12.53 -5.52
CA ASN A 3 11.30 13.21 -5.67
C ASN A 3 10.79 13.23 -7.13
N LYS A 4 11.65 13.28 -8.14
CA LYS A 4 11.24 13.31 -9.55
C LYS A 4 10.84 11.93 -10.07
N GLU A 5 11.60 10.89 -9.68
CA GLU A 5 11.27 9.51 -10.04
C GLU A 5 9.95 9.08 -9.37
N LEU A 6 9.79 9.34 -8.08
CA LEU A 6 8.56 9.02 -7.34
C LEU A 6 7.33 9.76 -7.90
N GLN A 7 7.48 11.03 -8.28
CA GLN A 7 6.38 11.78 -8.91
C GLN A 7 5.99 11.21 -10.27
N THR A 8 6.96 10.74 -11.06
CA THR A 8 6.68 10.06 -12.33
C THR A 8 5.95 8.74 -12.07
N TYR A 9 6.44 7.94 -11.12
CA TYR A 9 5.81 6.69 -10.71
C TYR A 9 4.37 6.91 -10.24
N ARG A 10 4.11 7.91 -9.38
CA ARG A 10 2.75 8.23 -8.90
C ARG A 10 1.80 8.62 -10.03
N LYS A 11 2.27 9.25 -11.11
CA LYS A 11 1.43 9.50 -12.30
C LYS A 11 1.05 8.21 -13.02
N ILE A 12 1.99 7.27 -13.16
CA ILE A 12 1.75 5.96 -13.78
C ILE A 12 0.74 5.15 -12.95
N VAL A 13 0.94 5.10 -11.63
CA VAL A 13 0.03 4.42 -10.69
C VAL A 13 -1.33 5.10 -10.64
N GLY A 14 -1.38 6.44 -10.60
CA GLY A 14 -2.63 7.21 -10.58
C GLY A 14 -3.44 7.07 -11.88
N ALA A 15 -2.78 6.89 -13.02
CA ALA A 15 -3.41 6.52 -14.28
C ALA A 15 -3.74 5.01 -14.38
N ASN A 16 -3.49 4.25 -13.32
CA ASN A 16 -3.70 2.80 -13.21
C ASN A 16 -3.03 1.98 -14.32
N LEU A 17 -1.91 2.46 -14.87
CA LEU A 17 -1.20 1.78 -15.98
C LEU A 17 -0.47 0.51 -15.52
N MET A 18 -0.35 0.32 -14.22
CA MET A 18 0.20 -0.90 -13.59
C MET A 18 -0.87 -1.70 -12.83
N PHE A 19 -2.16 -1.40 -13.07
CA PHE A 19 -3.29 -2.16 -12.54
C PHE A 19 -3.28 -2.38 -11.01
N HIS A 20 -2.75 -1.41 -10.25
CA HIS A 20 -2.68 -1.53 -8.79
C HIS A 20 -4.07 -1.63 -8.18
N ARG A 21 -5.05 -0.92 -8.72
CA ARG A 21 -6.44 -1.01 -8.23
C ARG A 21 -6.97 -2.44 -8.30
N GLU A 22 -6.75 -3.12 -9.43
CA GLU A 22 -7.22 -4.49 -9.64
C GLU A 22 -6.46 -5.48 -8.76
N VAL A 23 -5.13 -5.37 -8.70
CA VAL A 23 -4.28 -6.24 -7.87
C VAL A 23 -4.67 -6.14 -6.38
N TYR A 24 -4.83 -4.94 -5.86
CA TYR A 24 -5.26 -4.75 -4.46
C TYR A 24 -6.73 -5.14 -4.24
N GLY A 25 -7.58 -5.10 -5.27
CA GLY A 25 -8.93 -5.68 -5.22
C GLY A 25 -8.89 -7.20 -4.99
N VAL A 26 -8.08 -7.91 -5.77
CA VAL A 26 -7.90 -9.37 -5.61
C VAL A 26 -7.30 -9.70 -4.24
N LEU A 27 -6.29 -8.93 -3.80
CA LEU A 27 -5.69 -9.13 -2.48
C LEU A 27 -6.71 -8.92 -1.36
N ARG A 28 -7.54 -7.88 -1.45
CA ARG A 28 -8.62 -7.64 -0.48
C ARG A 28 -9.53 -8.85 -0.37
N ASP A 29 -9.99 -9.36 -1.50
CA ASP A 29 -10.95 -10.48 -1.53
C ASP A 29 -10.33 -11.74 -0.91
N LEU A 30 -9.07 -12.03 -1.24
CA LEU A 30 -8.29 -13.10 -0.61
C LEU A 30 -8.20 -12.94 0.92
N LEU A 31 -7.94 -11.72 1.40
CA LEU A 31 -7.82 -11.44 2.83
C LEU A 31 -9.17 -11.49 3.54
N VAL A 32 -10.26 -11.06 2.90
CA VAL A 32 -11.62 -11.20 3.46
C VAL A 32 -12.01 -12.67 3.60
N GLU A 33 -11.64 -13.50 2.63
CA GLU A 33 -12.00 -14.92 2.63
C GLU A 33 -11.15 -15.73 3.62
N HIS A 34 -9.86 -15.42 3.75
CA HIS A 34 -8.91 -16.33 4.42
C HIS A 34 -8.19 -15.74 5.63
N ALA A 35 -8.15 -14.42 5.81
CA ALA A 35 -7.40 -13.85 6.92
C ALA A 35 -8.20 -13.98 8.23
N PRO A 36 -7.53 -14.28 9.36
CA PRO A 36 -8.18 -14.24 10.65
C PRO A 36 -8.64 -12.82 10.98
N ALA A 37 -9.67 -12.70 11.82
CA ALA A 37 -10.12 -11.40 12.31
C ALA A 37 -8.95 -10.62 12.96
N SER A 38 -8.85 -9.33 12.64
CA SER A 38 -7.81 -8.44 13.18
C SER A 38 -6.36 -8.91 12.95
N PHE A 39 -6.08 -9.46 11.77
CA PHE A 39 -4.72 -9.83 11.37
C PHE A 39 -3.74 -8.63 11.37
N ARG A 40 -2.44 -8.94 11.43
CA ARG A 40 -1.35 -7.97 11.29
C ARG A 40 -0.83 -8.01 9.86
N PHE A 41 -0.76 -6.86 9.19
CA PHE A 41 -0.30 -6.75 7.81
C PHE A 41 1.13 -6.22 7.76
N LEU A 42 2.03 -6.99 7.13
CA LEU A 42 3.40 -6.55 6.83
C LEU A 42 3.50 -6.24 5.33
N ASP A 43 3.82 -5.00 5.01
CA ASP A 43 3.93 -4.47 3.66
C ASP A 43 5.41 -4.26 3.30
N ILE A 44 5.92 -5.13 2.43
CA ILE A 44 7.34 -5.17 2.06
C ILE A 44 7.55 -4.35 0.80
N ALA A 45 8.51 -3.42 0.84
CA ALA A 45 8.69 -2.38 -0.18
C ALA A 45 7.40 -1.55 -0.34
N CYS A 46 6.90 -1.05 0.79
CA CYS A 46 5.60 -0.40 0.89
C CYS A 46 5.48 0.89 0.06
N GLY A 47 6.60 1.46 -0.40
CA GLY A 47 6.61 2.75 -1.07
C GLY A 47 5.98 3.82 -0.18
N ASP A 48 5.07 4.61 -0.75
CA ASP A 48 4.30 5.59 0.01
C ASP A 48 3.06 5.01 0.71
N ALA A 49 2.91 3.68 0.74
CA ALA A 49 1.81 2.92 1.35
C ALA A 49 0.40 3.21 0.83
N SER A 50 0.23 4.10 -0.17
CA SER A 50 -1.09 4.60 -0.58
C SER A 50 -2.05 3.49 -1.05
N ALA A 51 -1.56 2.49 -1.78
CA ALA A 51 -2.38 1.39 -2.28
C ALA A 51 -2.79 0.41 -1.16
N SER A 52 -1.83 -0.01 -0.31
CA SER A 52 -2.10 -0.81 0.89
C SER A 52 -3.07 -0.11 1.83
N ALA A 53 -2.83 1.17 2.11
CA ALA A 53 -3.70 1.97 2.97
C ALA A 53 -5.13 2.08 2.42
N ALA A 54 -5.28 2.31 1.11
CA ALA A 54 -6.59 2.37 0.47
C ALA A 54 -7.37 1.07 0.63
N MET A 55 -6.71 -0.08 0.50
CA MET A 55 -7.33 -1.38 0.75
C MET A 55 -7.64 -1.59 2.24
N LEU A 56 -6.65 -1.43 3.11
CA LEU A 56 -6.74 -1.78 4.54
C LEU A 56 -7.73 -0.90 5.32
N ARG A 57 -7.95 0.36 4.91
CA ARG A 57 -8.98 1.23 5.50
C ARG A 57 -10.40 0.67 5.33
N THR A 58 -10.61 -0.28 4.43
CA THR A 58 -11.91 -0.97 4.25
C THR A 58 -12.04 -2.25 5.08
N MET A 59 -11.02 -2.58 5.89
CA MET A 59 -10.91 -3.85 6.60
C MET A 59 -10.65 -3.63 8.09
N ALA A 60 -11.11 -4.55 8.94
CA ALA A 60 -10.79 -4.56 10.36
C ALA A 60 -9.46 -5.29 10.60
N ILE A 61 -8.35 -4.57 10.49
CA ILE A 61 -7.01 -5.08 10.78
C ILE A 61 -6.55 -4.73 12.20
N GLY A 62 -5.67 -5.55 12.77
CA GLY A 62 -5.10 -5.31 14.09
C GLY A 62 -3.91 -4.37 14.08
N ASN A 63 -3.05 -4.46 13.05
CA ASN A 63 -1.87 -3.60 12.91
C ASN A 63 -1.37 -3.57 11.46
N TYR A 64 -0.75 -2.46 11.05
CA TYR A 64 -0.01 -2.31 9.80
C TYR A 64 1.47 -2.01 10.09
N VAL A 65 2.37 -2.70 9.38
CA VAL A 65 3.81 -2.43 9.41
C VAL A 65 4.29 -2.32 7.97
N GLY A 66 4.70 -1.12 7.57
CA GLY A 66 5.35 -0.88 6.28
C GLY A 66 6.87 -0.84 6.42
N ILE A 67 7.57 -1.54 5.52
CA ILE A 67 9.02 -1.44 5.39
C ILE A 67 9.42 -1.06 3.97
N ASP A 68 10.38 -0.15 3.85
CA ASP A 68 10.93 0.28 2.58
C ASP A 68 12.39 0.71 2.78
N LEU A 69 13.22 0.54 1.75
CA LEU A 69 14.60 0.98 1.78
C LEU A 69 14.70 2.52 1.71
N SER A 70 13.72 3.18 1.11
CA SER A 70 13.67 4.62 0.94
C SER A 70 13.04 5.29 2.16
N GLU A 71 13.88 5.99 2.93
CA GLU A 71 13.42 6.84 4.03
C GLU A 71 12.40 7.91 3.56
N ALA A 72 12.55 8.41 2.34
CA ALA A 72 11.62 9.39 1.77
C ALA A 72 10.25 8.77 1.44
N SER A 73 10.22 7.51 1.00
CA SER A 73 8.97 6.74 0.87
C SER A 73 8.32 6.55 2.24
N LEU A 74 9.09 6.13 3.25
CA LEU A 74 8.59 5.93 4.62
C LEU A 74 8.00 7.21 5.24
N ARG A 75 8.59 8.39 4.98
CA ARG A 75 8.02 9.68 5.41
C ARG A 75 6.67 10.00 4.77
N LEU A 76 6.39 9.49 3.58
CA LEU A 76 5.09 9.63 2.93
C LEU A 76 4.12 8.57 3.45
N ALA A 77 4.57 7.31 3.57
CA ALA A 77 3.79 6.21 4.12
C ALA A 77 3.26 6.51 5.54
N ALA A 78 4.08 7.15 6.38
CA ALA A 78 3.69 7.56 7.74
C ALA A 78 2.52 8.56 7.80
N ARG A 79 2.02 9.04 6.66
CA ARG A 79 0.86 9.95 6.57
C ARG A 79 -0.41 9.26 6.05
N GLU A 80 -0.33 8.00 5.64
CA GLU A 80 -1.45 7.30 4.98
C GLU A 80 -2.35 6.52 5.94
N LEU A 81 -1.84 5.96 7.05
CA LEU A 81 -2.60 5.10 7.97
C LEU A 81 -2.55 5.61 9.41
#